data_AF-A0A7C1IJK5-F1
#
_entry.id   AF-A0A7C1IJK5-F1
#
_cell.length_a   1.000
_cell.length_b   1.000
_cell.length_c   1.000
_cell.angle_alpha   90.00
_cell.angle_beta   90.00
_cell.angle_gamma   90.00
#
_symmetry.space_group_name_H-M   'P 1'
#
loop_
_entity.id
_entity.type
_entity.pdbx_description
1 polymer ?
#
loop_
_entity_poly.entity_id
_entity_poly.type
_entity_poly.pdbx_seq_one_letter_code
_entity_poly.pdbx_strand_id
1 'polypeptide(L)'
;MPRVYWPMVENFFGALTGEQHAQGVLLRHTLGGAFSATGQFAHILTRPADYPLLELPLWLSADWRASIEQQTTLEQKLLPAITFQFCADFLASAESPFDAHFERLAEALRAEAQRLWPEIERGQTPAAQPLFALGLLAAQATGAVCQRPSETPTLIECLQTFHHAAQLVNEALNVRRDLALGQTSSFIQNAQATLGLHAATPEKFLGALVLSNAAAPLHQQALTYLAQSRALAEDIQWPSFARFLDGFEAHTNAVFAALNLKAQPKMVVRFTPVAHHHAHAQDMAERYLLADLEFKESWEVQRRGLFGRPEVISKTFGAGLVLEFAAPHLPALRPCVSAWFEHYAQSGFRYYPHPAVPPDADDLGLALRLHALSPEPEKHRALLATPLRWLRANVGPNGQLPCWFTRGVEDWDTTPNPVLWGNNCLTVEANLLRGLLSFGRAEFEDLIEPAIQNWLARWNAIGLGGNLFYGPLYALWAATELLLAYNSPAHAAQPLAAIAQRFRAEAASIHTPQAAALALCLSARHPHLKPQPIWLDLILKNQRYDGGWLAEPLFVAPTRGEAAAWYASQTVTTALCYYAMLNV
;
A
#
# COMPACT_ATOMS: atom_id res chain seq x y z
N MET A 1 -12.02 4.58 52.31
CA MET A 1 -13.33 5.08 52.78
C MET A 1 -14.26 5.16 51.58
N PRO A 2 -15.57 4.88 51.72
CA PRO A 2 -16.53 5.14 50.65
C PRO A 2 -16.47 6.64 50.31
N ARG A 3 -16.39 6.97 49.01
CA ARG A 3 -16.27 8.37 48.58
C ARG A 3 -17.57 9.11 48.86
N VAL A 4 -17.47 10.29 49.45
CA VAL A 4 -18.61 11.09 49.93
C VAL A 4 -19.52 11.54 48.78
N TYR A 5 -19.00 11.60 47.55
CA TYR A 5 -19.75 12.07 46.38
C TYR A 5 -20.62 11.01 45.69
N TRP A 6 -20.32 9.72 45.86
CA TRP A 6 -21.07 8.65 45.19
C TRP A 6 -22.55 8.59 45.56
N PRO A 7 -22.95 8.79 46.85
CA PRO A 7 -24.35 8.93 47.20
C PRO A 7 -25.08 10.03 46.42
N MET A 8 -24.42 11.13 46.04
CA MET A 8 -25.04 12.17 45.21
C MET A 8 -25.32 11.68 43.79
N VAL A 9 -24.36 10.97 43.20
CA VAL A 9 -24.52 10.37 41.87
C VAL A 9 -25.63 9.32 41.89
N GLU A 10 -25.65 8.44 42.89
CA GLU A 10 -26.72 7.44 43.07
C GLU A 10 -28.09 8.08 43.28
N ASN A 11 -28.17 9.14 44.09
CA ASN A 11 -29.42 9.87 44.32
C ASN A 11 -29.94 10.52 43.02
N PHE A 12 -29.05 11.07 42.17
CA PHE A 12 -29.44 11.59 40.87
C PHE A 12 -30.08 10.49 40.01
N PHE A 13 -29.39 9.36 39.84
CA PHE A 13 -29.92 8.24 39.04
C PHE A 13 -31.20 7.65 39.62
N GLY A 14 -31.33 7.59 40.96
CA GLY A 14 -32.54 7.12 41.64
C GLY A 14 -33.72 8.09 41.59
N ALA A 15 -33.47 9.38 41.35
CA ALA A 15 -34.50 10.41 41.18
C ALA A 15 -35.03 10.51 39.74
N LEU A 16 -34.37 9.88 38.76
CA LEU A 16 -34.89 9.78 37.40
C LEU A 16 -36.23 9.03 37.41
N THR A 17 -37.13 9.40 36.49
CA THR A 17 -38.46 8.77 36.40
C THR A 17 -38.71 8.19 35.01
N GLY A 18 -39.61 7.21 34.94
CA GLY A 18 -40.07 6.62 33.67
C GLY A 18 -38.93 6.06 32.82
N GLU A 19 -38.88 6.49 31.56
CA GLU A 19 -37.91 6.03 30.56
C GLU A 19 -36.46 6.39 30.91
N GLN A 20 -36.21 7.60 31.47
CA GLN A 20 -34.87 8.04 31.85
C GLN A 20 -34.29 7.19 32.99
N HIS A 21 -35.12 6.69 33.91
CA HIS A 21 -34.66 5.77 34.95
C HIS A 21 -34.15 4.46 34.36
N ALA A 22 -34.92 3.86 33.44
CA ALA A 22 -34.52 2.62 32.76
C ALA A 22 -33.21 2.81 31.96
N GLN A 23 -33.10 3.92 31.23
CA GLN A 23 -31.89 4.29 30.50
C GLN A 23 -30.70 4.52 31.44
N GLY A 24 -30.91 5.18 32.58
CA GLY A 24 -29.88 5.42 33.60
C GLY A 24 -29.35 4.14 34.22
N VAL A 25 -30.24 3.19 34.55
CA VAL A 25 -29.83 1.85 35.03
C VAL A 25 -28.98 1.13 33.99
N LEU A 26 -29.41 1.14 32.72
CA LEU A 26 -28.67 0.50 31.64
C LEU A 26 -27.28 1.14 31.43
N LEU A 27 -27.21 2.46 31.39
CA LEU A 27 -25.96 3.20 31.28
C LEU A 27 -24.98 2.83 32.40
N ARG A 28 -25.45 2.78 33.64
CA ARG A 28 -24.63 2.40 34.80
C ARG A 28 -24.07 0.98 34.67
N HIS A 29 -24.88 0.02 34.23
CA HIS A 29 -24.42 -1.34 33.99
C HIS A 29 -23.40 -1.41 32.85
N THR A 30 -23.65 -0.70 31.74
CA THR A 30 -22.73 -0.62 30.61
C THR A 30 -21.38 -0.01 31.00
N LEU A 31 -21.40 1.14 31.69
CA LEU A 31 -20.19 1.80 32.17
C LEU A 31 -19.46 0.96 33.23
N GLY A 32 -20.19 0.29 34.13
CA GLY A 32 -19.62 -0.66 35.07
C GLY A 32 -18.90 -1.82 34.38
N GLY A 33 -19.50 -2.41 33.34
CA GLY A 33 -18.85 -3.47 32.56
C GLY A 33 -17.64 -2.99 31.76
N ALA A 34 -17.70 -1.80 31.17
CA ALA A 34 -16.66 -1.28 30.28
C ALA A 34 -15.46 -0.68 31.03
N PHE A 35 -15.70 0.02 32.15
CA PHE A 35 -14.71 0.88 32.81
C PHE A 35 -14.41 0.52 34.26
N SER A 36 -14.99 -0.55 34.82
CA SER A 36 -14.74 -0.97 36.21
C SER A 36 -14.19 -2.40 36.29
N ALA A 37 -13.13 -2.59 37.06
CA ALA A 37 -12.58 -3.93 37.33
C ALA A 37 -13.55 -4.83 38.11
N THR A 38 -14.47 -4.25 38.89
CA THR A 38 -15.43 -5.01 39.70
C THR A 38 -16.81 -5.12 39.04
N GLY A 39 -16.99 -4.54 37.85
CA GLY A 39 -18.30 -4.39 37.22
C GLY A 39 -19.22 -3.37 37.90
N GLN A 40 -18.79 -2.75 39.00
CA GLN A 40 -19.59 -1.78 39.75
C GLN A 40 -19.37 -0.37 39.20
N PHE A 41 -20.47 0.35 38.95
CA PHE A 41 -20.45 1.73 38.46
C PHE A 41 -19.66 2.69 39.37
N ALA A 42 -19.73 2.50 40.69
CA ALA A 42 -18.96 3.31 41.64
C ALA A 42 -17.43 3.16 41.53
N HIS A 43 -16.96 2.18 40.76
CA HIS A 43 -15.53 1.90 40.54
C HIS A 43 -15.10 2.13 39.09
N ILE A 44 -15.88 2.85 38.28
CA ILE A 44 -15.45 3.22 36.92
C ILE A 44 -14.15 4.04 36.96
N LEU A 45 -13.28 3.85 35.97
CA LEU A 45 -12.02 4.58 35.80
C LEU A 45 -11.05 4.40 36.98
N THR A 46 -11.15 3.28 37.71
CA THR A 46 -10.26 2.94 38.82
C THR A 46 -9.21 1.88 38.45
N ARG A 47 -9.20 1.37 37.20
CA ARG A 47 -8.23 0.37 36.80
C ARG A 47 -6.84 1.02 36.68
N PRO A 48 -5.75 0.28 36.93
CA PRO A 48 -4.39 0.80 36.74
C PRO A 48 -4.11 1.31 35.32
N ALA A 49 -4.87 0.84 34.32
CA ALA A 49 -4.73 1.23 32.92
C ALA A 49 -5.67 2.37 32.49
N ASP A 50 -6.61 2.80 33.35
CA ASP A 50 -7.54 3.86 33.02
C ASP A 50 -6.89 5.23 33.20
N TYR A 51 -7.34 6.21 32.43
CA TYR A 51 -7.04 7.61 32.70
C TYR A 51 -7.68 7.98 34.06
N PRO A 52 -6.92 8.48 35.06
CA PRO A 52 -7.37 8.53 36.46
C PRO A 52 -8.33 9.70 36.76
N LEU A 53 -9.20 10.03 35.81
CA LEU A 53 -10.04 11.23 35.77
C LEU A 53 -10.76 11.52 37.10
N LEU A 54 -11.40 10.51 37.70
CA LEU A 54 -12.19 10.66 38.92
C LEU A 54 -11.34 10.67 40.20
N GLU A 55 -10.06 10.31 40.10
CA GLU A 55 -9.11 10.39 41.22
C GLU A 55 -8.36 11.71 41.25
N LEU A 56 -8.20 12.37 40.09
CA LEU A 56 -7.34 13.54 39.94
C LEU A 56 -7.63 14.62 41.00
N PRO A 57 -8.87 15.09 41.21
CA PRO A 57 -9.15 16.11 42.23
C PRO A 57 -8.85 15.65 43.67
N LEU A 58 -9.06 14.36 43.96
CA LEU A 58 -8.81 13.80 45.29
C LEU A 58 -7.32 13.70 45.59
N TRP A 59 -6.52 13.21 44.63
CA TRP A 59 -5.08 13.12 44.79
C TRP A 59 -4.43 14.48 44.91
N LEU A 60 -4.80 15.43 44.05
CA LEU A 60 -4.29 16.80 44.11
C LEU A 60 -4.64 17.48 45.43
N SER A 61 -5.90 17.40 45.87
CA SER A 61 -6.30 18.02 47.13
C SER A 61 -5.63 17.41 48.37
N ALA A 62 -5.40 16.10 48.36
CA ALA A 62 -4.64 15.44 49.43
C ALA A 62 -3.16 15.86 49.42
N ASP A 63 -2.50 15.79 48.27
CA ASP A 63 -1.06 16.05 48.14
C ASP A 63 -0.72 17.53 48.36
N TRP A 64 -1.59 18.44 47.91
CA TRP A 64 -1.49 19.88 48.14
C TRP A 64 -2.05 20.34 49.49
N ARG A 65 -2.50 19.40 50.33
CA ARG A 65 -3.00 19.67 51.69
C ARG A 65 -4.14 20.71 51.70
N ALA A 66 -5.06 20.57 50.75
CA ALA A 66 -6.24 21.42 50.66
C ALA A 66 -7.02 21.42 51.98
N SER A 67 -7.60 22.57 52.33
CA SER A 67 -8.45 22.72 53.51
C SER A 67 -9.69 21.81 53.42
N ILE A 68 -10.32 21.56 54.57
CA ILE A 68 -11.57 20.77 54.63
C ILE A 68 -12.65 21.39 53.72
N GLU A 69 -12.73 22.73 53.65
CA GLU A 69 -13.67 23.43 52.78
C GLU A 69 -13.36 23.22 51.29
N GLN A 70 -12.09 23.25 50.91
CA GLN A 70 -11.65 22.97 49.53
C GLN A 70 -11.94 21.52 49.15
N GLN A 71 -11.60 20.56 50.01
CA GLN A 71 -11.90 19.13 49.81
C GLN A 71 -13.41 18.91 49.67
N THR A 72 -14.21 19.53 50.56
CA THR A 72 -15.68 19.46 50.50
C THR A 72 -16.21 20.03 49.19
N THR A 73 -15.64 21.12 48.70
CA THR A 73 -16.03 21.72 47.42
C THR A 73 -15.74 20.80 46.24
N LEU A 74 -14.56 20.17 46.21
CA LEU A 74 -14.18 19.23 45.16
C LEU A 74 -15.07 17.98 45.19
N GLU A 75 -15.31 17.41 46.37
CA GLU A 75 -16.12 16.21 46.54
C GLU A 75 -17.60 16.46 46.26
N GLN A 76 -18.19 17.55 46.75
CA GLN A 76 -19.63 17.78 46.62
C GLN A 76 -20.02 18.45 45.30
N LYS A 77 -19.07 19.07 44.58
CA LYS A 77 -19.39 19.79 43.33
C LYS A 77 -18.64 19.24 42.13
N LEU A 78 -17.32 19.31 42.14
CA LEU A 78 -16.51 19.01 40.95
C LEU A 78 -16.57 17.52 40.56
N LEU A 79 -16.40 16.59 41.50
CA LEU A 79 -16.37 15.15 41.19
C LEU A 79 -17.69 14.60 40.64
N PRO A 80 -18.87 14.90 41.24
CA PRO A 80 -20.15 14.60 40.62
C PRO A 80 -20.29 15.22 39.23
N ALA A 81 -19.89 16.48 39.05
CA ALA A 81 -19.99 17.17 37.76
C ALA A 81 -19.17 16.46 36.67
N ILE A 82 -17.92 16.10 36.96
CA ILE A 82 -17.07 15.33 36.03
C ILE A 82 -17.70 13.97 35.73
N THR A 83 -18.27 13.29 36.75
CA THR A 83 -18.91 11.99 36.58
C THR A 83 -20.12 12.07 35.64
N PHE A 84 -20.99 13.07 35.84
CA PHE A 84 -22.16 13.29 34.98
C PHE A 84 -21.77 13.68 33.56
N GLN A 85 -20.77 14.56 33.41
CA GLN A 85 -20.27 14.95 32.09
C GLN A 85 -19.65 13.75 31.34
N PHE A 86 -18.84 12.92 32.01
CA PHE A 86 -18.31 11.68 31.43
C PHE A 86 -19.44 10.75 30.94
N CYS A 87 -20.49 10.58 31.75
CA CYS A 87 -21.64 9.78 31.37
C CYS A 87 -22.35 10.35 30.12
N ALA A 88 -22.52 11.67 30.06
CA ALA A 88 -23.14 12.34 28.91
C ALA A 88 -22.29 12.24 27.63
N ASP A 89 -20.97 12.39 27.76
CA ASP A 89 -20.04 12.28 26.63
C ASP A 89 -19.96 10.85 26.11
N PHE A 90 -20.01 9.85 27.01
CA PHE A 90 -20.11 8.45 26.62
C PHE A 90 -21.37 8.18 25.78
N LEU A 91 -22.54 8.66 26.22
CA LEU A 91 -23.79 8.54 25.47
C LEU A 91 -23.72 9.19 24.09
N ALA A 92 -23.01 10.31 23.96
CA ALA A 92 -22.88 11.06 22.71
C ALA A 92 -21.82 10.52 21.75
N SER A 93 -20.97 9.58 22.20
CA SER A 93 -19.89 9.04 21.37
C SER A 93 -20.39 8.01 20.35
N ALA A 94 -19.73 7.94 19.19
CA ALA A 94 -20.09 7.00 18.12
C ALA A 94 -19.85 5.51 18.48
N GLU A 95 -19.12 5.24 19.57
CA GLU A 95 -18.89 3.88 20.09
C GLU A 95 -19.97 3.43 21.09
N SER A 96 -20.90 4.33 21.43
CA SER A 96 -22.02 4.05 22.32
C SER A 96 -23.00 3.05 21.68
N PRO A 97 -23.40 1.96 22.37
CA PRO A 97 -24.42 1.03 21.87
C PRO A 97 -25.85 1.61 21.96
N PHE A 98 -25.97 2.90 22.26
CA PHE A 98 -27.23 3.58 22.55
C PHE A 98 -27.69 4.42 21.36
N ASP A 99 -29.00 4.43 21.11
CA ASP A 99 -29.63 5.16 20.02
C ASP A 99 -30.04 6.59 20.42
N ALA A 100 -30.67 7.32 19.49
CA ALA A 100 -31.15 8.70 19.68
C ALA A 100 -32.10 8.87 20.89
N HIS A 101 -32.66 7.78 21.44
CA HIS A 101 -33.54 7.87 22.60
C HIS A 101 -32.80 8.28 23.88
N PHE A 102 -31.46 8.20 23.92
CA PHE A 102 -30.64 8.59 25.07
C PHE A 102 -30.26 10.07 25.13
N GLU A 103 -30.64 10.87 24.12
CA GLU A 103 -30.34 12.31 24.08
C GLU A 103 -30.89 13.05 25.31
N ARG A 104 -32.14 12.76 25.71
CA ARG A 104 -32.77 13.36 26.90
C ARG A 104 -32.05 13.02 28.20
N LEU A 105 -31.45 11.83 28.31
CA LEU A 105 -30.64 11.45 29.47
C LEU A 105 -29.28 12.17 29.44
N ALA A 106 -28.65 12.25 28.27
CA ALA A 106 -27.39 12.97 28.09
C ALA A 106 -27.55 14.47 28.42
N GLU A 107 -28.64 15.11 27.98
CA GLU A 107 -28.98 16.50 28.32
C GLU A 107 -29.19 16.69 29.82
N ALA A 108 -29.93 15.78 30.48
CA ALA A 108 -30.15 15.84 31.92
C ALA A 108 -28.83 15.71 32.71
N LEU A 109 -27.94 14.81 32.27
CA LEU A 109 -26.60 14.64 32.84
C LEU A 109 -25.73 15.91 32.65
N ARG A 110 -25.73 16.52 31.47
CA ARG A 110 -25.01 17.79 31.22
C ARG A 110 -25.56 18.93 32.06
N ALA A 111 -26.88 19.06 32.14
CA ALA A 111 -27.53 20.10 32.95
C ALA A 111 -27.15 19.96 34.43
N GLU A 112 -27.13 18.73 34.95
CA GLU A 112 -26.71 18.49 36.34
C GLU A 112 -25.22 18.75 36.55
N ALA A 113 -24.37 18.37 35.59
CA ALA A 113 -22.95 18.68 35.62
C ALA A 113 -22.70 20.21 35.67
N GLN A 114 -23.40 20.97 34.81
CA GLN A 114 -23.31 22.42 34.75
C GLN A 114 -23.87 23.10 36.01
N ARG A 115 -24.95 22.57 36.59
CA ARG A 115 -25.51 23.09 37.84
C ARG A 115 -24.52 22.98 38.98
N LEU A 116 -23.77 21.88 39.05
CA LEU A 116 -22.76 21.65 40.08
C LEU A 116 -21.46 22.40 39.81
N TRP A 117 -21.08 22.54 38.53
CA TRP A 117 -19.87 23.25 38.12
C TRP A 117 -20.10 24.03 36.80
N PRO A 118 -20.56 25.29 36.85
CA PRO A 118 -20.94 26.05 35.63
C PRO A 118 -19.85 26.22 34.59
N GLU A 119 -18.58 26.11 34.98
CA GLU A 119 -17.43 26.26 34.09
C GLU A 119 -17.15 25.01 33.23
N ILE A 120 -17.87 23.90 33.48
CA ILE A 120 -17.67 22.63 32.76
C ILE A 120 -17.99 22.75 31.26
N GLU A 121 -18.89 23.66 30.86
CA GLU A 121 -19.22 23.92 29.44
C GLU A 121 -18.15 24.70 28.68
N ARG A 122 -17.31 25.51 29.34
CA ARG A 122 -16.31 26.33 28.65
C ARG A 122 -15.14 25.51 28.09
N GLY A 123 -15.06 24.22 28.48
CA GLY A 123 -14.05 23.27 28.04
C GLY A 123 -14.40 22.47 26.78
N GLN A 124 -15.41 22.87 25.99
CA GLN A 124 -15.73 22.28 24.67
C GLN A 124 -14.64 22.59 23.63
N THR A 125 -13.42 22.11 23.90
CA THR A 125 -12.42 21.94 22.86
C THR A 125 -12.87 20.77 21.98
N PRO A 126 -12.86 20.90 20.64
CA PRO A 126 -13.17 19.80 19.72
C PRO A 126 -12.04 18.76 19.68
N ALA A 127 -11.54 18.37 20.85
CA ALA A 127 -10.52 17.35 20.98
C ALA A 127 -11.13 15.99 20.63
N ALA A 128 -10.42 15.22 19.82
CA ALA A 128 -10.84 13.89 19.38
C ALA A 128 -10.99 12.86 20.54
N GLN A 129 -10.71 13.24 21.81
CA GLN A 129 -10.73 12.37 22.97
C GLN A 129 -11.40 13.05 24.19
N PRO A 130 -12.71 12.82 24.44
CA PRO A 130 -13.49 13.49 25.49
C PRO A 130 -12.93 13.32 26.92
N LEU A 131 -12.44 12.12 27.24
CA LEU A 131 -11.88 11.80 28.56
C LEU A 131 -10.69 12.69 28.95
N PHE A 132 -9.83 13.01 27.97
CA PHE A 132 -8.66 13.83 28.20
C PHE A 132 -9.03 15.29 28.48
N ALA A 133 -9.97 15.84 27.70
CA ALA A 133 -10.48 17.19 27.90
C ALA A 133 -11.10 17.35 29.30
N LEU A 134 -11.87 16.37 29.76
CA LEU A 134 -12.41 16.35 31.13
C LEU A 134 -11.31 16.31 32.18
N GLY A 135 -10.22 15.57 31.93
CA GLY A 135 -9.05 15.52 32.81
C GLY A 135 -8.37 16.88 32.97
N LEU A 136 -8.20 17.61 31.88
CA LEU A 136 -7.64 18.97 31.91
C LEU A 136 -8.53 19.94 32.66
N LEU A 137 -9.85 19.87 32.44
CA LEU A 137 -10.80 20.72 33.16
C LEU A 137 -10.82 20.41 34.65
N ALA A 138 -10.79 19.13 35.04
CA ALA A 138 -10.69 18.69 36.42
C ALA A 138 -9.42 19.24 37.09
N ALA A 139 -8.28 19.17 36.40
CA ALA A 139 -7.02 19.73 36.85
C ALA A 139 -7.08 21.25 37.06
N GLN A 140 -7.59 21.99 36.07
CA GLN A 140 -7.74 23.45 36.16
C GLN A 140 -8.64 23.87 37.32
N ALA A 141 -9.82 23.24 37.42
CA ALA A 141 -10.77 23.50 38.50
C ALA A 141 -10.17 23.18 39.87
N THR A 142 -9.41 22.09 39.98
CA THR A 142 -8.75 21.71 41.23
C THR A 142 -7.64 22.71 41.61
N GLY A 143 -6.83 23.15 40.65
CA GLY A 143 -5.83 24.20 40.83
C GLY A 143 -6.43 25.51 41.33
N ALA A 144 -7.57 25.92 40.76
CA ALA A 144 -8.30 27.11 41.20
C ALA A 144 -8.84 26.98 42.63
N VAL A 145 -9.51 25.85 42.96
CA VAL A 145 -10.07 25.61 44.30
C VAL A 145 -8.97 25.53 45.35
N CYS A 146 -7.86 24.85 45.05
CA CYS A 146 -6.72 24.71 45.96
C CYS A 146 -5.85 25.98 46.05
N GLN A 147 -6.20 27.05 45.34
CA GLN A 147 -5.46 28.31 45.30
C GLN A 147 -4.00 28.15 44.81
N ARG A 148 -3.76 27.24 43.86
CA ARG A 148 -2.45 27.03 43.21
C ARG A 148 -2.49 27.28 41.69
N PRO A 149 -3.02 28.44 41.21
CA PRO A 149 -3.17 28.69 39.78
C PRO A 149 -1.83 28.77 39.02
N SER A 150 -0.73 29.06 39.71
CA SER A 150 0.62 29.08 39.13
C SER A 150 1.15 27.70 38.74
N GLU A 151 0.63 26.63 39.35
CA GLU A 151 1.03 25.24 39.07
C GLU A 151 0.15 24.59 37.99
N THR A 152 -0.99 25.22 37.65
CA THR A 152 -1.94 24.74 36.65
C THR A 152 -1.31 24.51 35.27
N PRO A 153 -0.42 25.38 34.73
CA PRO A 153 0.24 25.10 33.44
C PRO A 153 1.07 23.81 33.47
N THR A 154 1.88 23.61 34.50
CA THR A 154 2.70 22.39 34.68
C THR A 154 1.84 21.15 34.86
N LEU A 155 0.71 21.28 35.58
CA LEU A 155 -0.27 20.20 35.75
C LEU A 155 -0.91 19.80 34.41
N ILE A 156 -1.28 20.78 33.57
CA ILE A 156 -1.83 20.53 32.23
C ILE A 156 -0.78 19.83 31.36
N GLU A 157 0.46 20.30 31.37
CA GLU A 157 1.56 19.69 30.61
C GLU A 157 1.79 18.25 31.08
N CYS A 158 1.84 18.01 32.39
CA CYS A 158 1.99 16.68 33.00
C CYS A 158 0.93 15.69 32.49
N LEU A 159 -0.34 16.13 32.45
CA LEU A 159 -1.47 15.35 31.96
C LEU A 159 -1.44 15.16 30.43
N GLN A 160 -1.02 16.16 29.65
CA GLN A 160 -0.81 16.05 28.20
C GLN A 160 0.24 15.00 27.88
N THR A 161 1.37 15.03 28.56
CA THR A 161 2.45 14.06 28.37
C THR A 161 1.98 12.65 28.75
N PHE A 162 1.29 12.49 29.89
CA PHE A 162 0.71 11.20 30.28
C PHE A 162 -0.30 10.69 29.23
N HIS A 163 -1.14 11.57 28.71
CA HIS A 163 -2.12 11.23 27.69
C HIS A 163 -1.49 10.62 26.44
N HIS A 164 -0.36 11.17 25.96
CA HIS A 164 0.36 10.60 24.83
C HIS A 164 0.90 9.18 25.11
N ALA A 165 1.38 8.92 26.33
CA ALA A 165 1.76 7.57 26.73
C ALA A 165 0.55 6.62 26.75
N ALA A 166 -0.55 7.06 27.36
CA ALA A 166 -1.77 6.26 27.48
C ALA A 166 -2.40 5.96 26.11
N GLN A 167 -2.38 6.92 25.19
CA GLN A 167 -2.85 6.74 23.82
C GLN A 167 -2.05 5.64 23.11
N LEU A 168 -0.71 5.66 23.17
CA LEU A 168 0.12 4.62 22.55
C LEU A 168 -0.17 3.22 23.10
N VAL A 169 -0.37 3.10 24.42
CA VAL A 169 -0.71 1.81 25.06
C VAL A 169 -2.10 1.33 24.62
N ASN A 170 -3.08 2.23 24.58
CA ASN A 170 -4.43 1.90 24.16
C ASN A 170 -4.47 1.51 22.66
N GLU A 171 -3.77 2.23 21.80
CA GLU A 171 -3.65 1.89 20.38
C GLU A 171 -2.95 0.54 20.18
N ALA A 172 -1.92 0.23 21.00
CA ALA A 172 -1.22 -1.05 20.97
C ALA A 172 -2.16 -2.23 21.33
N LEU A 173 -3.03 -2.05 22.32
CA LEU A 173 -4.05 -3.06 22.70
C LEU A 173 -5.13 -3.25 21.62
N ASN A 174 -5.42 -2.20 20.86
CA ASN A 174 -6.52 -2.18 19.89
C ASN A 174 -6.09 -2.46 18.44
N VAL A 175 -4.81 -2.70 18.15
CA VAL A 175 -4.28 -2.96 16.79
C VAL A 175 -5.16 -3.93 16.00
N ARG A 176 -5.54 -5.06 16.61
CA ARG A 176 -6.36 -6.08 15.92
C ARG A 176 -7.73 -5.56 15.53
N ARG A 177 -8.39 -4.87 16.47
CA ARG A 177 -9.74 -4.30 16.28
C ARG A 177 -9.69 -3.21 15.22
N ASP A 178 -8.77 -2.27 15.34
CA ASP A 178 -8.67 -1.12 14.47
C ASP A 178 -8.39 -1.56 13.02
N LEU A 179 -7.46 -2.50 12.81
CA LEU A 179 -7.21 -3.08 11.48
C LEU A 179 -8.43 -3.83 10.92
N ALA A 180 -9.17 -4.57 11.75
CA ALA A 180 -10.38 -5.28 11.31
C ALA A 180 -11.50 -4.31 10.88
N LEU A 181 -11.52 -3.11 11.45
CA LEU A 181 -12.43 -2.01 11.08
C LEU A 181 -11.90 -1.13 9.95
N GLY A 182 -10.71 -1.41 9.42
CA GLY A 182 -10.04 -0.57 8.41
C GLY A 182 -9.58 0.79 8.97
N GLN A 183 -9.48 0.93 10.28
CA GLN A 183 -8.99 2.12 10.96
C GLN A 183 -7.47 2.06 11.13
N THR A 184 -6.80 3.19 10.90
CA THR A 184 -5.34 3.33 11.05
C THR A 184 -5.03 4.34 12.13
N SER A 185 -4.78 3.86 13.35
CA SER A 185 -4.28 4.66 14.47
C SER A 185 -2.82 5.12 14.24
N SER A 186 -2.36 6.08 15.04
CA SER A 186 -0.98 6.59 14.92
C SER A 186 0.06 5.49 15.14
N PHE A 187 -0.21 4.57 16.08
CA PHE A 187 0.56 3.37 16.31
C PHE A 187 0.67 2.50 15.06
N ILE A 188 -0.46 2.19 14.41
CA ILE A 188 -0.48 1.36 13.20
C ILE A 188 0.31 2.03 12.09
N GLN A 189 0.13 3.34 11.86
CA GLN A 189 0.84 4.08 10.82
C GLN A 189 2.36 4.05 11.04
N ASN A 190 2.81 4.31 12.26
CA ASN A 190 4.24 4.29 12.60
C ASN A 190 4.85 2.89 12.49
N ALA A 191 4.11 1.87 12.94
CA ALA A 191 4.55 0.48 12.80
C ALA A 191 4.56 0.04 11.33
N GLN A 192 3.58 0.43 10.50
CA GLN A 192 3.55 0.16 9.05
C GLN A 192 4.76 0.79 8.34
N ALA A 193 5.10 2.04 8.67
CA ALA A 193 6.28 2.70 8.12
C ALA A 193 7.58 1.94 8.46
N THR A 194 7.69 1.44 9.70
CA THR A 194 8.83 0.63 10.15
C THR A 194 8.89 -0.72 9.45
N LEU A 195 7.74 -1.36 9.23
CA LEU A 195 7.61 -2.67 8.60
C LEU A 195 7.71 -2.62 7.08
N GLY A 196 7.44 -1.47 6.47
CA GLY A 196 7.24 -1.35 5.02
C GLY A 196 6.10 -2.22 4.51
N LEU A 197 5.03 -2.36 5.30
CA LEU A 197 3.82 -3.12 4.96
C LEU A 197 2.64 -2.18 4.75
N HIS A 198 1.96 -2.31 3.62
CA HIS A 198 0.70 -1.63 3.33
C HIS A 198 -0.42 -2.68 3.24
N ALA A 199 -1.59 -2.39 3.83
CA ALA A 199 -2.80 -3.21 3.73
C ALA A 199 -2.63 -4.70 4.11
N ALA A 200 -2.15 -4.98 5.32
CA ALA A 200 -2.07 -6.33 5.86
C ALA A 200 -3.34 -6.72 6.63
N THR A 201 -3.71 -8.01 6.62
CA THR A 201 -4.73 -8.52 7.56
C THR A 201 -4.23 -8.34 9.00
N PRO A 202 -5.13 -8.18 9.99
CA PRO A 202 -4.75 -7.99 11.40
C PRO A 202 -3.71 -9.00 11.90
N GLU A 203 -3.87 -10.27 11.53
CA GLU A 203 -2.98 -11.37 11.94
C GLU A 203 -1.58 -11.25 11.32
N LYS A 204 -1.49 -10.92 10.04
CA LYS A 204 -0.21 -10.71 9.34
C LYS A 204 0.52 -9.51 9.92
N PHE A 205 -0.20 -8.43 10.20
CA PHE A 205 0.37 -7.23 10.78
C PHE A 205 0.92 -7.49 12.19
N LEU A 206 0.12 -8.12 13.06
CA LEU A 206 0.56 -8.50 14.40
C LEU A 206 1.77 -9.44 14.36
N GLY A 207 1.74 -10.45 13.48
CA GLY A 207 2.88 -11.35 13.29
C GLY A 207 4.15 -10.61 12.86
N ALA A 208 4.04 -9.69 11.90
CA ALA A 208 5.17 -8.87 11.45
C ALA A 208 5.70 -7.94 12.54
N LEU A 209 4.80 -7.29 13.29
CA LEU A 209 5.13 -6.40 14.40
C LEU A 209 5.92 -7.12 15.49
N VAL A 210 5.48 -8.34 15.83
CA VAL A 210 6.13 -9.21 16.80
C VAL A 210 7.50 -9.70 16.31
N LEU A 211 7.60 -10.16 15.06
CA LEU A 211 8.83 -10.75 14.52
C LEU A 211 9.93 -9.71 14.24
N SER A 212 9.54 -8.52 13.81
CA SER A 212 10.46 -7.42 13.49
C SER A 212 10.84 -6.56 14.71
N ASN A 213 10.11 -6.69 15.83
CA ASN A 213 10.24 -5.83 17.00
C ASN A 213 9.93 -4.34 16.66
N ALA A 214 9.02 -4.11 15.72
CA ALA A 214 8.58 -2.76 15.29
C ALA A 214 7.83 -2.00 16.39
N ALA A 215 7.35 -2.67 17.44
CA ALA A 215 6.72 -2.03 18.59
C ALA A 215 7.72 -1.38 19.56
N ALA A 216 9.02 -1.75 19.50
CA ALA A 216 10.00 -1.28 20.48
C ALA A 216 10.27 0.25 20.45
N PRO A 217 10.36 0.92 19.30
CA PRO A 217 10.48 2.38 19.27
C PRO A 217 9.27 3.07 19.91
N LEU A 218 8.05 2.56 19.66
CA LEU A 218 6.82 3.08 20.23
C LEU A 218 6.73 2.82 21.75
N HIS A 219 7.23 1.66 22.21
CA HIS A 219 7.40 1.37 23.63
C HIS A 219 8.31 2.39 24.30
N GLN A 220 9.50 2.63 23.73
CA GLN A 220 10.45 3.59 24.26
C GLN A 220 9.89 5.02 24.28
N GLN A 221 9.10 5.38 23.27
CA GLN A 221 8.41 6.65 23.22
C GLN A 221 7.38 6.78 24.36
N ALA A 222 6.56 5.75 24.60
CA ALA A 222 5.62 5.73 25.72
C ALA A 222 6.34 5.87 27.08
N LEU A 223 7.44 5.14 27.28
CA LEU A 223 8.26 5.27 28.50
C LEU A 223 8.88 6.67 28.66
N THR A 224 9.28 7.31 27.57
CA THR A 224 9.81 8.68 27.58
C THR A 224 8.75 9.67 28.04
N TYR A 225 7.52 9.54 27.54
CA TYR A 225 6.39 10.35 27.98
C TYR A 225 6.05 10.12 29.47
N LEU A 226 6.09 8.87 29.95
CA LEU A 226 5.86 8.58 31.37
C LEU A 226 6.95 9.20 32.26
N ALA A 227 8.22 9.12 31.86
CA ALA A 227 9.32 9.72 32.60
C ALA A 227 9.21 11.26 32.65
N GLN A 228 8.85 11.90 31.54
CA GLN A 228 8.59 13.34 31.48
C GLN A 228 7.41 13.75 32.38
N SER A 229 6.28 13.03 32.29
CA SER A 229 5.10 13.28 33.12
C SER A 229 5.43 13.13 34.62
N ARG A 230 6.27 12.15 34.98
CA ARG A 230 6.75 11.97 36.36
C ARG A 230 7.60 13.14 36.84
N ALA A 231 8.55 13.60 36.03
CA ALA A 231 9.38 14.75 36.39
C ALA A 231 8.54 16.01 36.63
N LEU A 232 7.51 16.23 35.79
CA LEU A 232 6.55 17.33 35.97
C LEU A 232 5.70 17.16 37.24
N ALA A 233 5.26 15.94 37.54
CA ALA A 233 4.50 15.66 38.76
C ALA A 233 5.35 15.86 40.04
N GLU A 234 6.64 15.52 39.99
CA GLU A 234 7.59 15.77 41.08
C GLU A 234 7.81 17.27 41.31
N ASP A 235 7.91 18.07 40.25
CA ASP A 235 8.08 19.53 40.32
C ASP A 235 6.92 20.23 41.05
N ILE A 236 5.68 19.79 40.81
CA ILE A 236 4.48 20.30 41.49
C ILE A 236 4.12 19.55 42.79
N GLN A 237 5.02 18.69 43.28
CA GLN A 237 4.85 17.90 44.51
C GLN A 237 3.56 17.05 44.52
N TRP A 238 3.35 16.24 43.48
CA TRP A 238 2.17 15.39 43.31
C TRP A 238 2.50 13.88 43.42
N PRO A 239 2.92 13.40 44.60
CA PRO A 239 3.43 12.03 44.79
C PRO A 239 2.40 10.92 44.54
N SER A 240 1.09 11.18 44.68
CA SER A 240 0.05 10.20 44.40
C SER A 240 -0.03 9.89 42.91
N PHE A 241 0.12 10.89 42.04
CA PHE A 241 0.17 10.68 40.59
C PHE A 241 1.48 10.04 40.15
N ALA A 242 2.62 10.43 40.74
CA ALA A 242 3.89 9.75 40.48
C ALA A 242 3.81 8.24 40.77
N ARG A 243 3.17 7.83 41.88
CA ARG A 243 2.92 6.42 42.20
C ARG A 243 1.98 5.73 41.21
N PHE A 244 0.97 6.44 40.71
CA PHE A 244 0.11 5.94 39.65
C PHE A 244 0.91 5.69 38.37
N LEU A 245 1.82 6.61 38.00
CA LEU A 245 2.69 6.44 36.83
C LEU A 245 3.61 5.20 36.94
N ASP A 246 4.08 4.83 38.14
CA ASP A 246 4.81 3.57 38.35
C ASP A 246 3.97 2.35 37.96
N GLY A 247 2.71 2.32 38.40
CA GLY A 247 1.77 1.26 38.05
C GLY A 247 1.45 1.22 36.56
N PHE A 248 1.28 2.40 35.96
CA PHE A 248 1.02 2.53 34.52
C PHE A 248 2.23 2.13 33.67
N GLU A 249 3.45 2.41 34.13
CA GLU A 249 4.69 1.96 33.49
C GLU A 249 4.79 0.43 33.51
N ALA A 250 4.48 -0.21 34.63
CA ALA A 250 4.43 -1.67 34.71
C ALA A 250 3.39 -2.26 33.75
N HIS A 251 2.21 -1.64 33.64
CA HIS A 251 1.19 -2.02 32.65
C HIS A 251 1.68 -1.85 31.20
N THR A 252 2.29 -0.70 30.91
CA THR A 252 2.89 -0.39 29.60
C THR A 252 3.91 -1.47 29.21
N ASN A 253 4.81 -1.82 30.14
CA ASN A 253 5.79 -2.87 29.93
C ASN A 253 5.13 -4.24 29.65
N ALA A 254 4.05 -4.59 30.35
CA ALA A 254 3.33 -5.84 30.12
C ALA A 254 2.67 -5.89 28.73
N VAL A 255 2.02 -4.80 28.29
CA VAL A 255 1.40 -4.70 26.96
C VAL A 255 2.44 -4.85 25.87
N PHE A 256 3.55 -4.09 25.94
CA PHE A 256 4.59 -4.15 24.93
C PHE A 256 5.42 -5.44 24.99
N ALA A 257 5.53 -6.10 26.14
CA ALA A 257 6.11 -7.43 26.23
C ALA A 257 5.28 -8.48 25.46
N ALA A 258 3.95 -8.40 25.50
CA ALA A 258 3.09 -9.27 24.70
C ALA A 258 3.26 -9.05 23.18
N LEU A 259 3.67 -7.85 22.79
CA LEU A 259 3.98 -7.49 21.39
C LEU A 259 5.44 -7.74 20.99
N ASN A 260 6.29 -8.15 21.93
CA ASN A 260 7.72 -8.41 21.70
C ASN A 260 8.07 -9.85 22.14
N LEU A 261 8.07 -10.81 21.22
CA LEU A 261 8.45 -12.22 21.51
C LEU A 261 9.93 -12.41 21.88
N LYS A 262 10.76 -11.36 21.93
CA LYS A 262 12.18 -11.42 22.30
C LYS A 262 12.44 -11.89 23.75
N ALA A 263 11.41 -12.08 24.58
CA ALA A 263 11.52 -12.71 25.90
C ALA A 263 11.71 -14.25 25.87
N GLN A 264 11.61 -14.89 24.70
CA GLN A 264 11.96 -16.31 24.52
C GLN A 264 13.34 -16.45 23.85
N PRO A 265 14.13 -17.50 24.16
CA PRO A 265 15.54 -17.58 23.80
C PRO A 265 15.76 -17.48 22.28
N LYS A 266 16.37 -16.35 21.87
CA LYS A 266 17.06 -16.08 20.60
C LYS A 266 16.73 -17.02 19.44
N MET A 267 15.48 -17.03 18.99
CA MET A 267 15.24 -17.28 17.58
C MET A 267 15.66 -16.00 16.85
N VAL A 268 16.97 -15.87 16.58
CA VAL A 268 17.47 -14.78 15.74
C VAL A 268 16.97 -15.10 14.34
N VAL A 269 15.78 -14.59 14.02
CA VAL A 269 15.38 -14.45 12.62
C VAL A 269 16.36 -13.46 12.03
N ARG A 270 17.41 -13.98 11.39
CA ARG A 270 18.40 -13.17 10.68
C ARG A 270 17.74 -12.71 9.39
N PHE A 271 17.15 -11.53 9.41
CA PHE A 271 16.87 -10.81 8.17
C PHE A 271 18.21 -10.36 7.60
N THR A 272 18.55 -10.83 6.40
CA THR A 272 19.78 -10.42 5.70
C THR A 272 19.74 -8.89 5.43
N PRO A 273 20.86 -8.14 5.46
CA PRO A 273 20.88 -6.70 5.16
C PRO A 273 20.60 -6.37 3.68
N VAL A 274 19.82 -5.31 3.40
CA VAL A 274 19.33 -4.88 2.06
C VAL A 274 20.39 -4.88 0.95
N ALA A 275 21.62 -4.42 1.21
CA ALA A 275 22.67 -4.38 0.20
C ALA A 275 23.10 -5.79 -0.29
N HIS A 276 23.00 -6.81 0.57
CA HIS A 276 23.22 -8.21 0.16
C HIS A 276 22.01 -8.82 -0.55
N HIS A 277 20.81 -8.19 -0.50
CA HIS A 277 19.63 -8.67 -1.20
C HIS A 277 19.69 -8.39 -2.70
N HIS A 278 20.29 -7.29 -3.16
CA HIS A 278 20.25 -6.98 -4.59
C HIS A 278 21.02 -8.00 -5.44
N ALA A 279 22.31 -8.22 -5.14
CA ALA A 279 23.12 -9.21 -5.85
C ALA A 279 22.60 -10.64 -5.67
N HIS A 280 22.08 -10.97 -4.48
CA HIS A 280 21.47 -12.27 -4.24
C HIS A 280 20.18 -12.48 -5.03
N ALA A 281 19.33 -11.45 -5.11
CA ALA A 281 18.10 -11.49 -5.88
C ALA A 281 18.38 -11.63 -7.38
N GLN A 282 19.42 -10.95 -7.89
CA GLN A 282 19.89 -11.12 -9.26
C GLN A 282 20.36 -12.57 -9.52
N ASP A 283 21.20 -13.15 -8.66
CA ASP A 283 21.66 -14.54 -8.76
C ASP A 283 20.51 -15.54 -8.70
N MET A 284 19.53 -15.33 -7.80
CA MET A 284 18.34 -16.17 -7.73
C MET A 284 17.49 -16.09 -9.01
N ALA A 285 17.28 -14.88 -9.54
CA ALA A 285 16.52 -14.66 -10.77
C ALA A 285 17.24 -15.26 -11.99
N GLU A 286 18.56 -15.14 -12.07
CA GLU A 286 19.38 -15.78 -13.09
C GLU A 286 19.22 -17.30 -13.06
N ARG A 287 19.33 -17.92 -11.88
CA ARG A 287 19.13 -19.38 -11.75
C ARG A 287 17.71 -19.80 -12.12
N TYR A 288 16.70 -19.01 -11.77
CA TYR A 288 15.32 -19.25 -12.18
C TYR A 288 15.19 -19.25 -13.71
N LEU A 289 15.73 -18.22 -14.38
CA LEU A 289 15.67 -18.08 -15.84
C LEU A 289 16.46 -19.17 -16.59
N LEU A 290 17.54 -19.68 -15.98
CA LEU A 290 18.35 -20.77 -16.55
C LEU A 290 17.80 -22.17 -16.25
N ALA A 291 16.78 -22.30 -15.38
CA ALA A 291 16.22 -23.59 -15.01
C ALA A 291 15.38 -24.25 -16.11
N ASP A 292 14.77 -23.44 -16.99
CA ASP A 292 14.00 -23.91 -18.15
C ASP A 292 14.34 -23.06 -19.38
N LEU A 293 15.25 -23.56 -20.21
CA LEU A 293 15.72 -22.88 -21.42
C LEU A 293 14.70 -22.89 -22.57
N GLU A 294 13.61 -23.66 -22.46
CA GLU A 294 12.50 -23.62 -23.41
C GLU A 294 11.41 -22.61 -22.99
N PHE A 295 11.51 -22.07 -21.77
CA PHE A 295 10.59 -21.13 -21.16
C PHE A 295 9.13 -21.58 -21.25
N LYS A 296 8.85 -22.86 -20.96
CA LYS A 296 7.52 -23.46 -21.14
C LYS A 296 6.42 -22.77 -20.37
N GLU A 297 6.72 -22.22 -19.20
CA GLU A 297 5.76 -21.47 -18.40
C GLU A 297 5.31 -20.18 -19.10
N SER A 298 6.14 -19.61 -19.98
CA SER A 298 5.77 -18.44 -20.79
C SER A 298 4.91 -18.76 -22.01
N TRP A 299 4.69 -20.04 -22.35
CA TRP A 299 3.85 -20.39 -23.50
C TRP A 299 2.38 -20.08 -23.20
N GLU A 300 1.69 -19.41 -24.14
CA GLU A 300 0.25 -19.23 -24.02
C GLU A 300 -0.46 -20.51 -24.50
N VAL A 301 -1.10 -21.22 -23.57
CA VAL A 301 -1.83 -22.47 -23.87
C VAL A 301 -3.34 -22.25 -23.74
N GLN A 302 -4.05 -22.29 -24.86
CA GLN A 302 -5.51 -22.15 -24.92
C GLN A 302 -6.18 -23.51 -25.12
N ARG A 303 -6.88 -24.00 -24.08
CA ARG A 303 -7.64 -25.28 -24.09
C ARG A 303 -9.15 -25.10 -24.31
N ARG A 304 -9.53 -23.99 -24.93
CA ARG A 304 -10.93 -23.53 -25.00
C ARG A 304 -11.61 -23.79 -26.34
N GLY A 305 -11.00 -24.59 -27.22
CA GLY A 305 -11.56 -24.83 -28.55
C GLY A 305 -11.20 -23.77 -29.59
N LEU A 306 -10.14 -22.97 -29.38
CA LEU A 306 -9.77 -21.88 -30.30
C LEU A 306 -9.48 -22.45 -31.69
N PHE A 307 -10.03 -21.82 -32.73
CA PHE A 307 -9.96 -22.30 -34.13
C PHE A 307 -10.48 -23.73 -34.33
N GLY A 308 -11.40 -24.19 -33.49
CA GLY A 308 -11.92 -25.56 -33.54
C GLY A 308 -10.92 -26.63 -33.08
N ARG A 309 -9.78 -26.24 -32.48
CA ARG A 309 -8.78 -27.17 -31.93
C ARG A 309 -8.95 -27.31 -30.42
N PRO A 310 -8.81 -28.53 -29.85
CA PRO A 310 -8.93 -28.74 -28.42
C PRO A 310 -7.88 -27.97 -27.61
N GLU A 311 -6.70 -27.78 -28.20
CA GLU A 311 -5.59 -27.01 -27.63
C GLU A 311 -4.86 -26.25 -28.75
N VAL A 312 -4.53 -24.99 -28.48
CA VAL A 312 -3.65 -24.17 -29.31
C VAL A 312 -2.58 -23.57 -28.40
N ILE A 313 -1.34 -23.58 -28.85
CA ILE A 313 -0.19 -23.13 -28.07
C ILE A 313 0.56 -22.06 -28.87
N SER A 314 0.76 -20.88 -28.28
CA SER A 314 1.74 -19.90 -28.74
C SER A 314 3.01 -20.07 -27.91
N LYS A 315 4.14 -20.33 -28.57
CA LYS A 315 5.44 -20.52 -27.89
C LYS A 315 6.43 -19.40 -28.20
N THR A 316 6.09 -18.48 -29.09
CA THR A 316 7.02 -17.49 -29.65
C THR A 316 7.09 -16.25 -28.76
N PHE A 317 6.00 -15.51 -28.64
CA PHE A 317 6.06 -14.15 -28.09
C PHE A 317 6.57 -14.08 -26.64
N GLY A 318 5.96 -14.83 -25.72
CA GLY A 318 6.37 -14.85 -24.30
C GLY A 318 7.84 -15.25 -24.12
N ALA A 319 8.28 -16.34 -24.77
CA ALA A 319 9.66 -16.79 -24.73
C ALA A 319 10.62 -15.78 -25.37
N GLY A 320 10.19 -15.12 -26.45
CA GLY A 320 10.97 -14.09 -27.12
C GLY A 320 11.16 -12.85 -26.24
N LEU A 321 10.16 -12.43 -25.47
CA LEU A 321 10.28 -11.35 -24.48
C LEU A 321 11.29 -11.72 -23.38
N VAL A 322 11.26 -12.96 -22.88
CA VAL A 322 12.26 -13.45 -21.92
C VAL A 322 13.66 -13.31 -22.51
N LEU A 323 13.86 -13.74 -23.76
CA LEU A 323 15.15 -13.61 -24.45
C LEU A 323 15.57 -12.16 -24.68
N GLU A 324 14.64 -11.26 -25.05
CA GLU A 324 14.92 -9.83 -25.24
C GLU A 324 15.48 -9.20 -23.96
N PHE A 325 14.90 -9.52 -22.81
CA PHE A 325 15.31 -8.95 -21.53
C PHE A 325 16.56 -9.64 -20.94
N ALA A 326 16.65 -10.97 -21.04
CA ALA A 326 17.66 -11.72 -20.29
C ALA A 326 18.93 -12.05 -21.10
N ALA A 327 18.81 -12.38 -22.40
CA ALA A 327 19.95 -12.85 -23.19
C ALA A 327 21.09 -11.83 -23.41
N PRO A 328 20.87 -10.49 -23.40
CA PRO A 328 21.96 -9.52 -23.39
C PRO A 328 22.90 -9.67 -22.19
N HIS A 329 22.37 -10.14 -21.06
CA HIS A 329 23.07 -10.22 -19.78
C HIS A 329 23.42 -11.67 -19.37
N LEU A 330 22.77 -12.66 -19.97
CA LEU A 330 23.00 -14.08 -19.75
C LEU A 330 23.45 -14.75 -21.06
N PRO A 331 24.77 -14.81 -21.34
CA PRO A 331 25.30 -15.42 -22.56
C PRO A 331 24.86 -16.86 -22.80
N ALA A 332 24.55 -17.61 -21.73
CA ALA A 332 24.02 -18.97 -21.80
C ALA A 332 22.67 -19.08 -22.53
N LEU A 333 21.91 -17.98 -22.64
CA LEU A 333 20.64 -17.93 -23.36
C LEU A 333 20.80 -17.67 -24.87
N ARG A 334 21.98 -17.28 -25.36
CA ARG A 334 22.18 -16.98 -26.79
C ARG A 334 21.84 -18.15 -27.73
N PRO A 335 22.18 -19.42 -27.44
CA PRO A 335 21.75 -20.55 -28.26
C PRO A 335 20.23 -20.69 -28.36
N CYS A 336 19.50 -20.26 -27.33
CA CYS A 336 18.03 -20.30 -27.31
C CYS A 336 17.42 -19.33 -28.33
N VAL A 337 18.14 -18.27 -28.73
CA VAL A 337 17.71 -17.35 -29.80
C VAL A 337 17.62 -18.09 -31.14
N SER A 338 18.58 -18.97 -31.48
CA SER A 338 18.48 -19.79 -32.70
C SER A 338 17.26 -20.72 -32.68
N ALA A 339 17.07 -21.44 -31.58
CA ALA A 339 15.93 -22.34 -31.42
C ALA A 339 14.59 -21.57 -31.52
N TRP A 340 14.55 -20.35 -30.98
CA TRP A 340 13.39 -19.47 -31.09
C TRP A 340 13.08 -19.07 -32.53
N PHE A 341 14.09 -18.65 -33.32
CA PHE A 341 13.91 -18.30 -34.74
C PHE A 341 13.42 -19.49 -35.57
N GLU A 342 13.96 -20.68 -35.32
CA GLU A 342 13.52 -21.91 -35.98
C GLU A 342 12.05 -22.20 -35.65
N HIS A 343 11.66 -22.05 -34.38
CA HIS A 343 10.27 -22.24 -33.99
C HIS A 343 9.34 -21.19 -34.59
N TYR A 344 9.76 -19.92 -34.63
CA TYR A 344 9.00 -18.83 -35.25
C TYR A 344 8.79 -19.06 -36.74
N ALA A 345 9.79 -19.56 -37.46
CA ALA A 345 9.64 -19.95 -38.86
C ALA A 345 8.70 -21.16 -39.03
N GLN A 346 8.82 -22.17 -38.15
CA GLN A 346 7.96 -23.36 -38.16
C GLN A 346 6.49 -23.06 -37.84
N SER A 347 6.21 -22.01 -37.05
CA SER A 347 4.84 -21.54 -36.81
C SER A 347 4.24 -20.79 -38.00
N GLY A 348 5.01 -20.62 -39.08
CA GLY A 348 4.64 -19.77 -40.21
C GLY A 348 4.66 -18.29 -39.85
N PHE A 349 5.49 -17.89 -38.90
CA PHE A 349 5.62 -16.53 -38.36
C PHE A 349 4.33 -15.99 -37.72
N ARG A 350 3.57 -16.88 -37.08
CA ARG A 350 2.29 -16.54 -36.45
C ARG A 350 2.35 -16.73 -34.95
N TYR A 351 1.62 -15.87 -34.24
CA TYR A 351 1.40 -16.00 -32.80
C TYR A 351 0.87 -17.39 -32.42
N TYR A 352 -0.20 -17.83 -33.08
CA TYR A 352 -0.67 -19.20 -33.04
C TYR A 352 -0.36 -19.90 -34.36
N PRO A 353 0.20 -21.13 -34.37
CA PRO A 353 0.52 -21.89 -35.58
C PRO A 353 -0.77 -22.43 -36.25
N HIS A 354 -1.59 -21.51 -36.75
CA HIS A 354 -2.88 -21.77 -37.38
C HIS A 354 -3.08 -20.83 -38.59
N PRO A 355 -3.45 -21.35 -39.78
CA PRO A 355 -3.65 -20.56 -41.00
C PRO A 355 -4.66 -19.40 -40.87
N ALA A 356 -5.64 -19.54 -39.98
CA ALA A 356 -6.63 -18.51 -39.67
C ALA A 356 -6.07 -17.28 -38.92
N VAL A 357 -4.87 -17.39 -38.34
CA VAL A 357 -4.19 -16.28 -37.67
C VAL A 357 -3.18 -15.71 -38.66
N PRO A 358 -3.31 -14.46 -39.09
CA PRO A 358 -2.27 -13.84 -39.90
C PRO A 358 -1.01 -13.59 -39.05
N PRO A 359 0.18 -13.62 -39.67
CA PRO A 359 1.39 -13.07 -39.06
C PRO A 359 1.18 -11.62 -38.57
N ASP A 360 1.90 -11.21 -37.53
CA ASP A 360 1.71 -9.90 -36.91
C ASP A 360 3.00 -9.10 -36.74
N ALA A 361 2.82 -7.79 -36.55
CA ALA A 361 3.91 -6.82 -36.45
C ALA A 361 4.67 -6.88 -35.11
N ASP A 362 4.07 -7.38 -34.04
CA ASP A 362 4.70 -7.44 -32.73
C ASP A 362 5.71 -8.59 -32.67
N ASP A 363 5.30 -9.77 -33.13
CA ASP A 363 6.17 -10.95 -33.30
C ASP A 363 7.34 -10.62 -34.26
N LEU A 364 7.08 -9.96 -35.39
CA LEU A 364 8.14 -9.50 -36.30
C LEU A 364 9.05 -8.46 -35.62
N GLY A 365 8.49 -7.48 -34.93
CA GLY A 365 9.26 -6.47 -34.21
C GLY A 365 10.21 -7.10 -33.20
N LEU A 366 9.71 -8.08 -32.43
CA LEU A 366 10.50 -8.85 -31.47
C LEU A 366 11.61 -9.65 -32.15
N ALA A 367 11.30 -10.35 -33.24
CA ALA A 367 12.29 -11.10 -34.01
C ALA A 367 13.43 -10.19 -34.52
N LEU A 368 13.09 -9.00 -35.02
CA LEU A 368 14.09 -8.03 -35.49
C LEU A 368 14.99 -7.53 -34.36
N ARG A 369 14.46 -7.30 -33.15
CA ARG A 369 15.28 -6.92 -31.98
C ARG A 369 16.17 -8.08 -31.50
N LEU A 370 15.65 -9.31 -31.52
CA LEU A 370 16.41 -10.52 -31.15
C LEU A 370 17.54 -10.85 -32.15
N HIS A 371 17.43 -10.41 -33.41
CA HIS A 371 18.46 -10.65 -34.42
C HIS A 371 19.85 -10.16 -33.99
N ALA A 372 19.94 -9.05 -33.26
CA ALA A 372 21.20 -8.52 -32.73
C ALA A 372 21.91 -9.47 -31.74
N LEU A 373 21.17 -10.42 -31.16
CA LEU A 373 21.68 -11.43 -30.22
C LEU A 373 21.89 -12.80 -30.88
N SER A 374 21.62 -12.90 -32.19
CA SER A 374 21.71 -14.14 -32.95
C SER A 374 23.14 -14.66 -33.04
N PRO A 375 23.38 -15.96 -32.73
CA PRO A 375 24.67 -16.59 -33.04
C PRO A 375 24.83 -16.92 -34.53
N GLU A 376 23.74 -16.89 -35.32
CA GLU A 376 23.70 -17.20 -36.75
C GLU A 376 23.03 -16.04 -37.55
N PRO A 377 23.61 -14.83 -37.56
CA PRO A 377 22.94 -13.62 -38.05
C PRO A 377 22.51 -13.70 -39.52
N GLU A 378 23.31 -14.31 -40.40
CA GLU A 378 22.98 -14.44 -41.83
C GLU A 378 21.80 -15.41 -42.07
N LYS A 379 21.80 -16.56 -41.37
CA LYS A 379 20.70 -17.54 -41.43
C LYS A 379 19.39 -16.90 -40.98
N HIS A 380 19.39 -16.22 -39.84
CA HIS A 380 18.17 -15.60 -39.32
C HIS A 380 17.73 -14.37 -40.12
N ARG A 381 18.67 -13.60 -40.69
CA ARG A 381 18.36 -12.54 -41.66
C ARG A 381 17.64 -13.12 -42.89
N ALA A 382 18.10 -14.26 -43.40
CA ALA A 382 17.43 -14.93 -44.52
C ALA A 382 16.02 -15.43 -44.16
N LEU A 383 15.82 -15.97 -42.94
CA LEU A 383 14.47 -16.36 -42.46
C LEU A 383 13.52 -15.16 -42.39
N LEU A 384 14.01 -14.00 -41.94
CA LEU A 384 13.21 -12.78 -41.81
C LEU A 384 12.82 -12.14 -43.14
N ALA A 385 13.42 -12.54 -44.26
CA ALA A 385 13.11 -11.99 -45.58
C ALA A 385 11.61 -12.16 -45.95
N THR A 386 10.99 -13.27 -45.55
CA THR A 386 9.56 -13.52 -45.81
C THR A 386 8.64 -12.58 -45.05
N PRO A 387 8.66 -12.49 -43.71
CA PRO A 387 7.79 -11.56 -42.99
C PRO A 387 8.08 -10.09 -43.31
N LEU A 388 9.32 -9.72 -43.68
CA LEU A 388 9.63 -8.37 -44.16
C LEU A 388 8.97 -8.04 -45.51
N ARG A 389 8.84 -9.01 -46.43
CA ARG A 389 8.05 -8.82 -47.67
C ARG A 389 6.58 -8.60 -47.35
N TRP A 390 6.01 -9.38 -46.43
CA TRP A 390 4.63 -9.21 -45.99
C TRP A 390 4.42 -7.84 -45.35
N LEU A 391 5.32 -7.38 -44.49
CA LEU A 391 5.27 -6.02 -43.93
C LEU A 391 5.17 -4.99 -45.06
N ARG A 392 6.07 -5.02 -46.05
CA ARG A 392 6.05 -4.08 -47.19
C ARG A 392 4.74 -4.13 -47.97
N ALA A 393 4.18 -5.31 -48.19
CA ALA A 393 2.88 -5.47 -48.85
C ALA A 393 1.71 -4.92 -48.02
N ASN A 394 1.89 -4.74 -46.72
CA ASN A 394 0.85 -4.35 -45.77
C ASN A 394 0.91 -2.89 -45.29
N VAL A 395 1.95 -2.12 -45.63
CA VAL A 395 2.06 -0.69 -45.31
C VAL A 395 0.86 0.10 -45.86
N GLY A 396 0.29 0.97 -45.03
CA GLY A 396 -0.82 1.86 -45.39
C GLY A 396 -0.37 3.10 -46.19
N PRO A 397 -1.29 3.84 -46.80
CA PRO A 397 -0.99 4.98 -47.69
C PRO A 397 -0.19 6.12 -47.02
N ASN A 398 -0.22 6.23 -45.70
CA ASN A 398 0.51 7.26 -44.93
C ASN A 398 1.71 6.68 -44.17
N GLY A 399 2.26 5.55 -44.61
CA GLY A 399 3.34 4.86 -43.89
C GLY A 399 2.87 4.13 -42.63
N GLN A 400 1.57 4.07 -42.38
CA GLN A 400 1.00 3.36 -41.24
C GLN A 400 1.37 1.87 -41.28
N LEU A 401 1.93 1.35 -40.18
CA LEU A 401 2.22 -0.07 -40.04
C LEU A 401 1.04 -0.78 -39.36
N PRO A 402 0.46 -1.82 -39.97
CA PRO A 402 -0.67 -2.53 -39.37
C PRO A 402 -0.18 -3.49 -38.27
N CYS A 403 -1.08 -3.84 -37.35
CA CYS A 403 -0.81 -4.94 -36.42
C CYS A 403 -0.76 -6.29 -37.13
N TRP A 404 -1.57 -6.51 -38.17
CA TRP A 404 -1.72 -7.81 -38.84
C TRP A 404 -1.30 -7.75 -40.31
N PHE A 405 -0.63 -8.79 -40.79
CA PHE A 405 -0.23 -8.94 -42.20
C PHE A 405 -1.22 -9.82 -42.95
N THR A 406 -2.09 -9.19 -43.74
CA THR A 406 -3.19 -9.86 -44.48
C THR A 406 -2.97 -9.89 -45.99
N ARG A 407 -2.04 -9.07 -46.51
CA ARG A 407 -1.66 -9.04 -47.93
C ARG A 407 -0.37 -9.84 -48.17
N GLY A 408 -0.38 -10.67 -49.21
CA GLY A 408 0.79 -11.43 -49.66
C GLY A 408 1.11 -12.68 -48.82
N VAL A 409 0.23 -13.08 -47.90
CA VAL A 409 0.37 -14.31 -47.12
C VAL A 409 -0.37 -15.44 -47.82
N GLU A 410 0.37 -16.36 -48.42
CA GLU A 410 -0.16 -17.35 -49.39
C GLU A 410 -1.11 -18.38 -48.77
N ASP A 411 -0.90 -18.72 -47.51
CA ASP A 411 -1.65 -19.73 -46.76
C ASP A 411 -2.66 -19.14 -45.75
N TRP A 412 -3.00 -17.85 -45.88
CA TRP A 412 -3.98 -17.22 -44.97
C TRP A 412 -5.41 -17.70 -45.26
N ASP A 413 -5.99 -18.41 -44.30
CA ASP A 413 -7.36 -18.91 -44.36
C ASP A 413 -8.36 -17.91 -43.77
N THR A 414 -9.16 -17.29 -44.61
CA THR A 414 -10.20 -16.32 -44.22
C THR A 414 -11.57 -16.96 -43.99
N THR A 415 -11.71 -18.27 -44.24
CA THR A 415 -12.97 -19.02 -44.06
C THR A 415 -13.58 -18.88 -42.66
N PRO A 416 -12.81 -18.94 -41.55
CA PRO A 416 -13.36 -18.76 -40.21
C PRO A 416 -13.75 -17.30 -39.87
N ASN A 417 -13.57 -16.35 -40.80
CA ASN A 417 -13.82 -14.92 -40.63
C ASN A 417 -13.31 -14.36 -39.29
N PRO A 418 -11.99 -14.47 -39.00
CA PRO A 418 -11.46 -14.10 -37.70
C PRO A 418 -11.66 -12.61 -37.43
N VAL A 419 -12.20 -12.28 -36.25
CA VAL A 419 -12.24 -10.89 -35.77
C VAL A 419 -10.85 -10.52 -35.28
N LEU A 420 -10.10 -9.81 -36.11
CA LEU A 420 -8.80 -9.26 -35.72
C LEU A 420 -9.01 -8.03 -34.85
N TRP A 421 -8.63 -8.11 -33.58
CA TRP A 421 -8.69 -6.95 -32.69
C TRP A 421 -7.72 -5.89 -33.16
N GLY A 422 -8.22 -4.67 -33.33
CA GLY A 422 -7.47 -3.42 -33.53
C GLY A 422 -6.29 -3.49 -34.50
N ASN A 423 -6.36 -2.85 -35.66
CA ASN A 423 -5.23 -2.85 -36.59
C ASN A 423 -4.12 -1.81 -36.27
N ASN A 424 -4.29 -1.02 -35.20
CA ASN A 424 -3.63 0.28 -35.07
C ASN A 424 -3.04 0.52 -33.65
N CYS A 425 -2.59 -0.51 -32.94
CA CYS A 425 -1.97 -0.30 -31.62
C CYS A 425 -0.61 0.42 -31.75
N LEU A 426 -0.49 1.61 -31.16
CA LEU A 426 0.76 2.40 -31.21
C LEU A 426 1.94 1.68 -30.53
N THR A 427 1.69 0.84 -29.52
CA THR A 427 2.73 0.08 -28.83
C THR A 427 3.32 -1.02 -29.73
N VAL A 428 2.47 -1.71 -30.50
CA VAL A 428 2.89 -2.72 -31.50
C VAL A 428 3.73 -2.05 -32.59
N GLU A 429 3.24 -0.94 -33.13
CA GLU A 429 3.94 -0.15 -34.15
C GLU A 429 5.30 0.35 -33.62
N ALA A 430 5.37 0.78 -32.36
CA ALA A 430 6.63 1.19 -31.73
C ALA A 430 7.64 0.03 -31.60
N ASN A 431 7.18 -1.16 -31.20
CA ASN A 431 8.02 -2.35 -31.12
C ASN A 431 8.57 -2.76 -32.49
N LEU A 432 7.74 -2.72 -33.53
CA LEU A 432 8.19 -3.00 -34.90
C LEU A 432 9.22 -1.98 -35.37
N LEU A 433 8.96 -0.69 -35.18
CA LEU A 433 9.87 0.39 -35.57
C LEU A 433 11.22 0.31 -34.84
N ARG A 434 11.21 -0.01 -33.54
CA ARG A 434 12.44 -0.31 -32.77
C ARG A 434 13.21 -1.46 -33.41
N GLY A 435 12.51 -2.54 -33.77
CA GLY A 435 13.08 -3.68 -34.48
C GLY A 435 13.77 -3.29 -35.78
N LEU A 436 13.06 -2.56 -36.65
CA LEU A 436 13.59 -2.11 -37.95
C LEU A 436 14.81 -1.18 -37.80
N LEU A 437 14.77 -0.23 -36.86
CA LEU A 437 15.89 0.65 -36.54
C LEU A 437 17.13 -0.16 -36.13
N SER A 438 16.95 -1.19 -35.31
CA SER A 438 18.04 -2.05 -34.84
C SER A 438 18.57 -3.03 -35.90
N PHE A 439 17.68 -3.55 -36.75
CA PHE A 439 18.00 -4.60 -37.73
C PHE A 439 18.69 -4.04 -38.99
N GLY A 440 18.32 -2.84 -39.44
CA GLY A 440 18.86 -2.26 -40.66
C GLY A 440 18.32 -0.87 -40.99
N ARG A 441 18.61 0.14 -40.17
CA ARG A 441 18.11 1.52 -40.35
C ARG A 441 18.19 2.04 -41.80
N ALA A 442 19.35 1.92 -42.44
CA ALA A 442 19.56 2.43 -43.80
C ALA A 442 18.79 1.63 -44.87
N GLU A 443 18.62 0.33 -44.66
CA GLU A 443 17.92 -0.57 -45.60
C GLU A 443 16.40 -0.32 -45.61
N PHE A 444 15.85 0.12 -44.47
CA PHE A 444 14.41 0.33 -44.29
C PHE A 444 14.05 1.80 -44.10
N GLU A 445 14.93 2.74 -44.42
CA GLU A 445 14.69 4.19 -44.22
C GLU A 445 13.41 4.66 -44.93
N ASP A 446 13.15 4.12 -46.13
CA ASP A 446 11.96 4.38 -46.93
C ASP A 446 10.64 4.01 -46.23
N LEU A 447 10.70 3.04 -45.31
CA LEU A 447 9.58 2.58 -44.51
C LEU A 447 9.55 3.23 -43.12
N ILE A 448 10.71 3.36 -42.47
CA ILE A 448 10.86 3.85 -41.10
C ILE A 448 10.44 5.32 -41.01
N GLU A 449 10.91 6.18 -41.91
CA GLU A 449 10.68 7.63 -41.76
C GLU A 449 9.19 7.99 -41.87
N PRO A 450 8.44 7.58 -42.92
CA PRO A 450 7.00 7.86 -42.98
C PRO A 450 6.22 7.26 -41.80
N ALA A 451 6.59 6.04 -41.39
CA ALA A 451 5.93 5.35 -40.29
C ALA A 451 6.14 6.04 -38.94
N ILE A 452 7.37 6.51 -38.65
CA ILE A 452 7.65 7.28 -37.42
C ILE A 452 6.90 8.61 -37.44
N GLN A 453 6.86 9.32 -38.56
CA GLN A 453 6.10 10.58 -38.65
C GLN A 453 4.60 10.36 -38.41
N ASN A 454 4.03 9.31 -39.01
CA ASN A 454 2.64 8.91 -38.76
C ASN A 454 2.41 8.50 -37.28
N TRP A 455 3.34 7.73 -36.70
CA TRP A 455 3.28 7.32 -35.31
C TRP A 455 3.33 8.53 -34.36
N LEU A 456 4.25 9.47 -34.59
CA LEU A 456 4.39 10.71 -33.82
C LEU A 456 3.14 11.58 -33.89
N ALA A 457 2.57 11.76 -35.08
CA ALA A 457 1.33 12.50 -35.26
C ALA A 457 0.18 11.90 -34.45
N ARG A 458 0.04 10.56 -34.49
CA ARG A 458 -0.98 9.83 -33.72
C ARG A 458 -0.70 9.88 -32.21
N TRP A 459 0.55 9.69 -31.79
CA TRP A 459 0.94 9.79 -30.39
C TRP A 459 0.64 11.18 -29.82
N ASN A 460 0.94 12.24 -30.57
CA ASN A 460 0.61 13.61 -30.17
C ASN A 460 -0.90 13.86 -30.09
N ALA A 461 -1.69 13.20 -30.95
CA ALA A 461 -3.15 13.37 -30.98
C ALA A 461 -3.87 12.60 -29.86
N ILE A 462 -3.50 11.34 -29.61
CA ILE A 462 -4.25 10.44 -28.72
C ILE A 462 -3.42 9.83 -27.59
N GLY A 463 -2.09 9.97 -27.60
CA GLY A 463 -1.18 9.43 -26.58
C GLY A 463 -1.44 7.94 -26.28
N LEU A 464 -1.55 7.62 -24.99
CA LEU A 464 -1.90 6.27 -24.52
C LEU A 464 -3.28 5.78 -24.97
N GLY A 465 -4.17 6.65 -25.48
CA GLY A 465 -5.42 6.22 -26.11
C GLY A 465 -5.20 5.36 -27.36
N GLY A 466 -4.01 5.41 -27.96
CA GLY A 466 -3.63 4.53 -29.07
C GLY A 466 -3.04 3.18 -28.65
N ASN A 467 -2.89 2.92 -27.35
CA ASN A 467 -2.44 1.64 -26.82
C ASN A 467 -3.63 0.71 -26.58
N LEU A 468 -3.73 -0.37 -27.36
CA LEU A 468 -4.88 -1.28 -27.34
C LEU A 468 -4.60 -2.59 -26.59
N PHE A 469 -3.34 -3.04 -26.56
CA PHE A 469 -3.02 -4.41 -26.12
C PHE A 469 -2.18 -4.47 -24.86
N TYR A 470 -1.54 -3.39 -24.40
CA TYR A 470 -0.57 -3.46 -23.31
C TYR A 470 -1.01 -2.70 -22.06
N GLY A 471 -0.39 -3.00 -20.92
CA GLY A 471 -0.45 -2.11 -19.75
C GLY A 471 0.16 -0.73 -20.04
N PRO A 472 -0.34 0.35 -19.41
CA PRO A 472 0.14 1.72 -19.63
C PRO A 472 1.66 1.89 -19.49
N LEU A 473 2.27 1.32 -18.45
CA LEU A 473 3.71 1.45 -18.20
C LEU A 473 4.57 0.80 -19.28
N TYR A 474 4.15 -0.34 -19.83
CA TYR A 474 4.85 -0.99 -20.94
C TYR A 474 4.77 -0.14 -22.21
N ALA A 475 3.59 0.43 -22.50
CA ALA A 475 3.40 1.33 -23.64
C ALA A 475 4.28 2.59 -23.55
N LEU A 476 4.38 3.20 -22.37
CA LEU A 476 5.26 4.35 -22.14
C LEU A 476 6.74 3.98 -22.28
N TRP A 477 7.14 2.79 -21.79
CA TRP A 477 8.51 2.30 -21.94
C TRP A 477 8.85 2.04 -23.40
N ALA A 478 8.01 1.33 -24.15
CA ALA A 478 8.20 1.06 -25.57
C ALA A 478 8.27 2.35 -26.41
N ALA A 479 7.40 3.33 -26.10
CA ALA A 479 7.44 4.66 -26.72
C ALA A 479 8.75 5.41 -26.43
N THR A 480 9.22 5.35 -25.18
CA THR A 480 10.52 5.95 -24.79
C THR A 480 11.66 5.30 -25.56
N GLU A 481 11.72 3.98 -25.60
CA GLU A 481 12.77 3.25 -26.32
C GLU A 481 12.74 3.54 -27.83
N LEU A 482 11.55 3.69 -28.44
CA LEU A 482 11.43 4.10 -29.84
C LEU A 482 12.05 5.49 -30.07
N LEU A 483 11.66 6.48 -29.26
CA LEU A 483 12.12 7.86 -29.42
C LEU A 483 13.63 7.98 -29.23
N LEU A 484 14.18 7.23 -28.28
CA LEU A 484 15.62 7.13 -28.06
C LEU A 484 16.34 6.43 -29.23
N ALA A 485 15.79 5.34 -29.74
CA ALA A 485 16.37 4.61 -30.87
C ALA A 485 16.35 5.41 -32.19
N TYR A 486 15.29 6.19 -32.42
CA TYR A 486 15.18 7.05 -33.60
C TYR A 486 16.23 8.18 -33.58
N ASN A 487 16.55 8.69 -32.39
CA ASN A 487 17.62 9.65 -32.13
C ASN A 487 17.47 10.96 -32.93
N SER A 488 16.25 11.51 -32.99
CA SER A 488 15.98 12.84 -33.53
C SER A 488 15.52 13.80 -32.42
N PRO A 489 16.40 14.66 -31.89
CA PRO A 489 16.05 15.59 -30.81
C PRO A 489 14.86 16.49 -31.13
N ALA A 490 14.74 16.93 -32.38
CA ALA A 490 13.65 17.81 -32.83
C ALA A 490 12.27 17.13 -32.76
N HIS A 491 12.21 15.83 -33.07
CA HIS A 491 10.96 15.06 -33.04
C HIS A 491 10.66 14.43 -31.68
N ALA A 492 11.68 14.24 -30.82
CA ALA A 492 11.51 13.53 -29.55
C ALA A 492 11.09 14.40 -28.36
N ALA A 493 11.44 15.70 -28.35
CA ALA A 493 11.27 16.55 -27.17
C ALA A 493 9.83 16.62 -26.63
N GLN A 494 8.85 16.89 -27.50
CA GLN A 494 7.44 16.99 -27.12
C GLN A 494 6.85 15.63 -26.68
N PRO A 495 7.00 14.53 -27.45
CA PRO A 495 6.54 13.20 -27.01
C PRO A 495 7.16 12.73 -25.69
N LEU A 496 8.46 12.96 -25.48
CA LEU A 496 9.14 12.62 -24.21
C LEU A 496 8.57 13.42 -23.04
N ALA A 497 8.31 14.72 -23.22
CA ALA A 497 7.65 15.53 -22.19
C ALA A 497 6.26 14.99 -21.84
N ALA A 498 5.46 14.58 -22.85
CA ALA A 498 4.14 13.98 -22.64
C ALA A 498 4.23 12.62 -21.92
N ILE A 499 5.21 11.79 -22.28
CA ILE A 499 5.51 10.52 -21.60
C ILE A 499 5.84 10.78 -20.12
N ALA A 500 6.73 11.72 -19.83
CA ALA A 500 7.11 12.05 -18.45
C ALA A 500 5.92 12.52 -17.62
N GLN A 501 5.06 13.35 -18.19
CA GLN A 501 3.83 13.81 -17.53
C GLN A 501 2.92 12.63 -17.21
N ARG A 502 2.66 11.76 -18.20
CA ARG A 502 1.77 10.62 -18.00
C ARG A 502 2.35 9.59 -17.02
N PHE A 503 3.65 9.35 -17.11
CA PHE A 503 4.36 8.46 -16.19
C PHE A 503 4.19 8.90 -14.73
N ARG A 504 4.25 10.19 -14.41
CA ARG A 504 4.03 10.67 -13.03
C ARG A 504 2.64 10.30 -12.47
N ALA A 505 1.62 10.24 -13.33
CA ALA A 505 0.29 9.81 -12.93
C ALA A 505 0.24 8.29 -12.67
N GLU A 506 0.84 7.49 -13.54
CA GLU A 506 0.91 6.02 -13.39
C GLU A 506 1.82 5.62 -12.20
N ALA A 507 2.87 6.39 -11.92
CA ALA A 507 3.83 6.11 -10.86
C ALA A 507 3.20 6.12 -9.46
N ALA A 508 2.11 6.88 -9.26
CA ALA A 508 1.40 6.97 -7.99
C ALA A 508 0.65 5.67 -7.63
N SER A 509 0.37 4.81 -8.61
CA SER A 509 -0.37 3.55 -8.42
C SER A 509 0.50 2.31 -8.53
N ILE A 510 1.83 2.44 -8.54
CA ILE A 510 2.74 1.28 -8.63
C ILE A 510 2.73 0.52 -7.30
N HIS A 511 2.26 -0.73 -7.35
CA HIS A 511 2.20 -1.63 -6.20
C HIS A 511 2.57 -3.08 -6.55
N THR A 512 3.02 -3.34 -7.77
CA THR A 512 3.42 -4.67 -8.22
C THR A 512 4.87 -4.71 -8.74
N PRO A 513 5.59 -5.83 -8.61
CA PRO A 513 6.94 -6.02 -9.15
C PRO A 513 7.10 -5.69 -10.64
N GLN A 514 6.21 -6.16 -11.50
CA GLN A 514 6.31 -5.88 -12.95
C GLN A 514 6.19 -4.38 -13.25
N ALA A 515 5.24 -3.71 -12.59
CA ALA A 515 5.04 -2.27 -12.74
C ALA A 515 6.25 -1.48 -12.22
N ALA A 516 6.83 -1.89 -11.09
CA ALA A 516 8.04 -1.32 -10.54
C ALA A 516 9.26 -1.51 -11.47
N ALA A 517 9.40 -2.70 -12.06
CA ALA A 517 10.46 -3.00 -13.01
C ALA A 517 10.37 -2.12 -14.26
N LEU A 518 9.17 -1.98 -14.84
CA LEU A 518 8.93 -1.06 -15.97
C LEU A 518 9.21 0.39 -15.61
N ALA A 519 8.84 0.83 -14.42
CA ALA A 519 9.08 2.20 -13.97
C ALA A 519 10.56 2.50 -13.76
N LEU A 520 11.33 1.53 -13.24
CA LEU A 520 12.78 1.62 -13.14
C LEU A 520 13.43 1.67 -14.53
N CYS A 521 13.09 0.73 -15.42
CA CYS A 521 13.58 0.72 -16.80
C CYS A 521 13.30 2.04 -17.53
N LEU A 522 12.06 2.52 -17.46
CA LEU A 522 11.65 3.78 -18.07
C LEU A 522 12.42 4.95 -17.47
N SER A 523 12.53 5.02 -16.14
CA SER A 523 13.20 6.14 -15.47
C SER A 523 14.72 6.16 -15.67
N ALA A 524 15.35 4.99 -15.81
CA ALA A 524 16.79 4.88 -16.11
C ALA A 524 17.12 5.35 -17.53
N ARG A 525 16.16 5.27 -18.45
CA ARG A 525 16.35 5.57 -19.88
C ARG A 525 15.85 6.96 -20.26
N HIS A 526 14.83 7.47 -19.57
CA HIS A 526 14.21 8.74 -19.88
C HIS A 526 15.01 9.93 -19.31
N PRO A 527 15.33 10.98 -20.11
CA PRO A 527 16.28 12.05 -19.73
C PRO A 527 15.83 12.94 -18.55
N HIS A 528 14.54 12.92 -18.20
CA HIS A 528 13.94 13.78 -17.18
C HIS A 528 13.29 13.04 -16.01
N LEU A 529 13.41 11.71 -15.97
CA LEU A 529 12.85 10.91 -14.89
C LEU A 529 13.97 10.36 -14.02
N LYS A 530 13.65 10.01 -12.77
CA LYS A 530 14.60 9.46 -11.82
C LYS A 530 14.04 8.20 -11.19
N PRO A 531 14.80 7.09 -11.17
CA PRO A 531 14.38 5.88 -10.48
C PRO A 531 14.13 6.20 -8.99
N GLN A 532 13.07 5.61 -8.44
CA GLN A 532 12.74 5.75 -7.02
C GLN A 532 13.17 4.49 -6.26
N PRO A 533 13.88 4.61 -5.12
CA PRO A 533 14.32 3.45 -4.34
C PRO A 533 13.19 2.49 -3.95
N ILE A 534 11.99 3.03 -3.70
CA ILE A 534 10.81 2.24 -3.32
C ILE A 534 10.41 1.20 -4.37
N TRP A 535 10.69 1.44 -5.65
CA TRP A 535 10.39 0.47 -6.72
C TRP A 535 11.36 -0.71 -6.68
N LEU A 536 12.63 -0.47 -6.39
CA LEU A 536 13.60 -1.54 -6.20
C LEU A 536 13.24 -2.35 -4.94
N ASP A 537 12.90 -1.68 -3.84
CA ASP A 537 12.43 -2.35 -2.62
C ASP A 537 11.20 -3.23 -2.88
N LEU A 538 10.26 -2.75 -3.70
CA LEU A 538 9.08 -3.49 -4.08
C LEU A 538 9.42 -4.75 -4.88
N ILE A 539 10.38 -4.69 -5.81
CA ILE A 539 10.88 -5.87 -6.54
C ILE A 539 11.52 -6.84 -5.56
N LEU A 540 12.48 -6.38 -4.74
CA LEU A 540 13.25 -7.24 -3.83
C LEU A 540 12.35 -7.94 -2.80
N LYS A 541 11.40 -7.23 -2.20
CA LYS A 541 10.49 -7.78 -1.16
C LYS A 541 9.52 -8.83 -1.68
N ASN A 542 9.23 -8.82 -2.98
CA ASN A 542 8.24 -9.72 -3.58
C ASN A 542 8.88 -10.85 -4.40
N GLN A 543 10.20 -10.98 -4.39
CA GLN A 543 10.86 -12.13 -4.97
C GLN A 543 10.49 -13.39 -4.17
N ARG A 544 10.14 -14.45 -4.88
CA ARG A 544 9.81 -15.75 -4.30
C ARG A 544 11.08 -16.53 -3.96
N TYR A 545 10.93 -17.57 -3.14
CA TYR A 545 12.05 -18.43 -2.73
C TYR A 545 12.68 -19.23 -3.87
N ASP A 546 11.97 -19.42 -4.98
CA ASP A 546 12.50 -20.06 -6.20
C ASP A 546 13.29 -19.07 -7.09
N GLY A 547 13.33 -17.79 -6.72
CA GLY A 547 14.02 -16.72 -7.46
C GLY A 547 13.14 -15.98 -8.47
N GLY A 548 11.92 -16.45 -8.71
CA GLY A 548 10.97 -15.80 -9.62
C GLY A 548 10.07 -14.76 -8.93
N TRP A 549 9.20 -14.15 -9.74
CA TRP A 549 8.09 -13.29 -9.28
C TRP A 549 6.76 -13.87 -9.73
N LEU A 550 5.68 -13.46 -9.07
CA LEU A 550 4.33 -13.85 -9.48
C LEU A 550 4.02 -13.34 -10.89
N ALA A 551 3.20 -14.09 -11.62
CA ALA A 551 2.75 -13.72 -12.95
C ALA A 551 1.85 -12.48 -12.86
N GLU A 552 2.15 -11.48 -13.68
CA GLU A 552 1.37 -10.24 -13.75
C GLU A 552 0.82 -9.99 -15.17
N PRO A 553 -0.38 -9.39 -15.30
CA PRO A 553 -0.94 -8.98 -16.59
C PRO A 553 0.04 -8.11 -17.39
N LEU A 554 0.35 -8.50 -18.63
CA LEU A 554 1.24 -7.73 -19.51
C LEU A 554 0.53 -7.22 -20.76
N PHE A 555 -0.11 -8.14 -21.49
CA PHE A 555 -0.85 -7.82 -22.71
C PHE A 555 -2.15 -8.59 -22.83
N VAL A 556 -3.04 -8.08 -23.68
CA VAL A 556 -4.36 -8.66 -23.94
C VAL A 556 -4.23 -9.88 -24.84
N ALA A 557 -4.83 -10.99 -24.42
CA ALA A 557 -4.90 -12.23 -25.18
C ALA A 557 -6.36 -12.60 -25.51
N PRO A 558 -6.63 -13.21 -26.67
CA PRO A 558 -7.99 -13.58 -27.06
C PRO A 558 -8.56 -14.72 -26.20
N THR A 559 -9.85 -14.66 -25.83
CA THR A 559 -10.52 -15.76 -25.10
C THR A 559 -11.92 -16.12 -25.63
N ARG A 560 -12.59 -17.09 -24.97
CA ARG A 560 -13.92 -17.60 -25.33
C ARG A 560 -14.96 -16.49 -25.33
N GLY A 561 -15.80 -16.46 -26.37
CA GLY A 561 -16.94 -15.54 -26.46
C GLY A 561 -16.56 -14.10 -26.79
N GLU A 562 -15.49 -13.89 -27.57
CA GLU A 562 -15.02 -12.56 -28.00
C GLU A 562 -14.56 -11.67 -26.84
N ALA A 563 -14.26 -12.24 -25.67
CA ALA A 563 -13.80 -11.51 -24.49
C ALA A 563 -12.26 -11.43 -24.42
N ALA A 564 -11.74 -10.32 -23.91
CA ALA A 564 -10.33 -10.12 -23.59
C ALA A 564 -9.97 -10.73 -22.23
N ALA A 565 -8.83 -11.43 -22.18
CA ALA A 565 -8.11 -11.67 -20.93
C ALA A 565 -6.72 -11.08 -21.03
N TRP A 566 -5.98 -11.15 -19.94
CA TRP A 566 -4.60 -10.72 -19.88
C TRP A 566 -3.68 -11.93 -19.83
N TYR A 567 -2.71 -11.97 -20.75
CA TYR A 567 -1.56 -12.84 -20.64
C TYR A 567 -0.72 -12.42 -19.43
N ALA A 568 -0.28 -13.42 -18.66
CA ALA A 568 0.59 -13.26 -17.52
C ALA A 568 1.51 -14.50 -17.42
N SER A 569 2.80 -14.29 -17.16
CA SER A 569 3.79 -15.37 -17.00
C SER A 569 4.79 -14.98 -15.93
N GLN A 570 5.07 -15.91 -15.00
CA GLN A 570 6.10 -15.74 -13.97
C GLN A 570 7.48 -15.54 -14.60
N THR A 571 7.77 -16.27 -15.68
CA THR A 571 9.04 -16.21 -16.41
C THR A 571 9.24 -14.87 -17.08
N VAL A 572 8.21 -14.33 -17.74
CA VAL A 572 8.27 -12.98 -18.35
C VAL A 572 8.42 -11.90 -17.29
N THR A 573 7.63 -11.95 -16.21
CA THR A 573 7.75 -10.99 -15.10
C THR A 573 9.13 -11.07 -14.45
N THR A 574 9.69 -12.27 -14.29
CA THR A 574 11.03 -12.49 -13.73
C THR A 574 12.12 -11.91 -14.63
N ALA A 575 12.05 -12.15 -15.94
CA ALA A 575 13.01 -11.59 -16.91
C ALA A 575 13.00 -10.05 -16.88
N LEU A 576 11.82 -9.44 -16.76
CA LEU A 576 11.69 -7.99 -16.67
C LEU A 576 12.23 -7.44 -15.35
N CYS A 577 11.94 -8.08 -14.21
CA CYS A 577 12.47 -7.68 -12.90
C CYS A 577 14.00 -7.81 -12.85
N TYR A 578 14.53 -8.92 -13.40
CA TYR A 578 15.97 -9.14 -13.55
C TYR A 578 16.62 -8.04 -14.39
N TYR A 579 16.06 -7.75 -15.56
CA TYR A 579 16.54 -6.68 -16.43
C TYR A 579 16.51 -5.30 -15.73
N ALA A 580 15.43 -4.98 -15.01
CA ALA A 580 15.34 -3.73 -14.27
C ALA A 580 16.42 -3.60 -13.20
N MET A 581 16.66 -4.67 -12.42
CA MET A 581 17.70 -4.71 -11.39
C MET A 581 19.12 -4.51 -11.94
N LEU A 582 19.41 -4.94 -13.17
CA LEU A 582 20.72 -4.74 -13.80
C LEU A 582 20.97 -3.30 -14.29
N ASN A 583 19.92 -2.52 -14.45
CA ASN A 583 19.97 -1.20 -15.10
C ASN A 583 19.79 -0.03 -14.11
N VAL A 584 19.84 -0.27 -12.79
CA VAL A 584 19.61 0.72 -11.73
C VAL A 584 20.72 0.85 -10.72
#